data_AF-A0A914Q1J9-F1
#
_entry.id   AF-A0A914Q1J9-F1
#
_cell.length_a   1.000
_cell.length_b   1.000
_cell.length_c   1.000
_cell.angle_alpha   90.00
_cell.angle_beta   90.00
_cell.angle_gamma   90.00
#
_symmetry.space_group_name_H-M   'P 1'
#
loop_
_entity.id
_entity.type
_entity.pdbx_description
1 polymer ?
#
loop_
_entity_poly.entity_id
_entity_poly.type
_entity_poly.pdbx_seq_one_letter_code
_entity_poly.pdbx_strand_id
1 'polypeptide(L)'
;MSNDRILMKDLSEGKELFPIRVINNYNKYLPGFAYNIGNDFSESVNDEIRKENGGKIPVKGCHCEFDEKTQTWCGPDCECESRSAISFDPKNRIVENPLSYDFYEEFYIECGLHCYCRGKCNRRILPGPHALKKLHLEYFRDKGYGVIVDQPVSTGMPICEYRGLVSIREKDMLNPSHYQEDLLVDNKRIHFIIDAAESGNVSRFINHSCAANLIQICVYSSIPSLRKIPPIPRVALVACRDIRPGTELTFDYGSEYFKDRNLRCLCYELCCFNPADDWALKTKNLRETQNQTRSNKKFNERHFDETKDIQNVIELDSDDDDDDF
;
A
#
# COMPACT_ATOMS: atom_id res chain seq x y z
N MET A 1 19.09 28.68 -9.73
CA MET A 1 18.10 28.19 -8.77
C MET A 1 16.75 28.28 -9.46
N SER A 2 16.12 27.14 -9.82
CA SER A 2 14.74 27.21 -10.29
C SER A 2 13.89 27.65 -9.11
N ASN A 3 13.05 28.67 -9.29
CA ASN A 3 12.05 29.01 -8.29
C ASN A 3 11.01 27.90 -8.28
N ASP A 4 11.10 27.00 -7.31
CA ASP A 4 10.13 25.92 -7.17
C ASP A 4 8.73 26.51 -6.96
N ARG A 5 7.81 26.07 -7.80
CA ARG A 5 6.43 26.50 -7.80
C ARG A 5 5.66 25.73 -6.73
N ILE A 6 5.54 26.34 -5.57
CA ILE A 6 4.68 25.87 -4.48
C ILE A 6 3.22 26.13 -4.85
N LEU A 7 2.43 25.08 -5.05
CA LEU A 7 1.00 25.17 -5.32
C LEU A 7 0.16 25.19 -4.03
N MET A 8 0.65 24.54 -2.97
CA MET A 8 -0.03 24.49 -1.67
C MET A 8 1.02 24.52 -0.55
N LYS A 9 0.77 25.35 0.47
CA LYS A 9 1.72 25.54 1.59
C LYS A 9 1.70 24.38 2.59
N ASP A 10 0.55 23.75 2.77
CA ASP A 10 0.39 22.60 3.64
C ASP A 10 -0.82 21.77 3.22
N LEU A 11 -0.56 20.56 2.74
CA LEU A 11 -1.57 19.57 2.36
C LEU A 11 -2.30 18.98 3.57
N SER A 12 -1.64 18.98 4.74
CA SER A 12 -2.22 18.42 5.96
C SER A 12 -3.13 19.40 6.70
N GLU A 13 -3.14 20.67 6.30
CA GLU A 13 -3.88 21.75 6.97
C GLU A 13 -3.56 21.85 8.49
N GLY A 14 -2.28 21.70 8.85
CA GLY A 14 -1.81 21.75 10.23
C GLY A 14 -2.03 20.48 11.05
N LYS A 15 -2.48 19.38 10.44
CA LYS A 15 -2.67 18.09 11.13
C LYS A 15 -1.35 17.36 11.40
N GLU A 16 -0.33 17.55 10.57
CA GLU A 16 0.99 16.92 10.75
C GLU A 16 1.94 17.79 11.58
N LEU A 17 3.03 17.21 12.08
CA LEU A 17 4.05 17.94 12.86
C LEU A 17 4.72 19.05 12.05
N PHE A 18 4.91 18.80 10.76
CA PHE A 18 5.51 19.72 9.81
C PHE A 18 4.57 19.89 8.61
N PRO A 19 4.44 21.11 8.06
CA PRO A 19 3.58 21.35 6.91
C PRO A 19 4.06 20.57 5.68
N ILE A 20 3.14 19.90 4.99
CA ILE A 20 3.42 19.09 3.80
C ILE A 20 3.21 19.97 2.56
N ARG A 21 4.26 20.64 2.11
CA ARG A 21 4.21 21.52 0.92
C ARG A 21 3.95 20.71 -0.34
N VAL A 22 3.22 21.27 -1.30
CA VAL A 22 3.03 20.69 -2.64
C VAL A 22 3.76 21.52 -3.68
N ILE A 23 4.79 20.94 -4.28
CA ILE A 23 5.63 21.55 -5.31
C ILE A 23 5.30 20.91 -6.66
N ASN A 24 5.04 21.75 -7.66
CA ASN A 24 4.76 21.28 -9.02
C ASN A 24 5.21 22.34 -10.04
N ASN A 25 6.36 22.05 -10.66
CA ASN A 25 7.00 22.91 -11.65
C ASN A 25 6.44 22.73 -13.07
N TYR A 26 5.46 21.85 -13.27
CA TYR A 26 5.02 21.41 -14.59
C TYR A 26 3.60 21.82 -14.94
N ASN A 27 2.67 21.77 -13.98
CA ASN A 27 1.27 22.12 -14.20
C ASN A 27 0.62 22.74 -12.95
N LYS A 28 -0.72 22.88 -12.93
CA LYS A 28 -1.48 23.44 -11.79
C LYS A 28 -2.30 22.39 -11.03
N TYR A 29 -2.10 21.11 -11.34
CA TYR A 29 -2.84 20.02 -10.71
C TYR A 29 -2.52 20.00 -9.22
N LEU A 30 -3.55 19.84 -8.39
CA LEU A 30 -3.44 19.63 -6.95
C LEU A 30 -4.00 18.23 -6.62
N PRO A 31 -3.43 17.53 -5.64
CA PRO A 31 -3.99 16.27 -5.19
C PRO A 31 -5.36 16.49 -4.54
N GLY A 32 -6.40 15.81 -5.02
CA GLY A 32 -7.75 15.84 -4.43
C GLY A 32 -8.05 14.56 -3.68
N PHE A 33 -8.18 14.64 -2.35
CA PHE A 33 -8.58 13.57 -1.42
C PHE A 33 -8.81 14.18 -0.03
N ALA A 34 -9.37 13.42 0.91
CA ALA A 34 -9.46 13.84 2.31
C ALA A 34 -8.17 13.51 3.08
N TYR A 35 -7.44 14.53 3.54
CA TYR A 35 -6.27 14.31 4.39
C TYR A 35 -6.69 13.89 5.80
N ASN A 36 -6.30 12.69 6.22
CA ASN A 36 -6.56 12.14 7.56
C ASN A 36 -5.25 11.87 8.31
N ILE A 37 -5.32 11.99 9.63
CA ILE A 37 -4.28 11.51 10.57
C ILE A 37 -4.90 10.51 11.57
N GLY A 38 -6.20 10.22 11.42
CA GLY A 38 -6.92 9.29 12.27
C GLY A 38 -6.91 7.87 11.69
N ASN A 39 -7.53 6.95 12.41
CA ASN A 39 -7.92 5.67 11.83
C ASN A 39 -9.32 5.79 11.27
N ASP A 40 -9.48 5.58 9.96
CA ASP A 40 -10.79 5.39 9.36
C ASP A 40 -11.07 3.89 9.28
N PHE A 41 -12.18 3.45 9.87
CA PHE A 41 -12.55 2.03 9.93
C PHE A 41 -13.86 1.80 9.18
N SER A 42 -13.90 0.78 8.33
CA SER A 42 -15.14 0.31 7.71
C SER A 42 -16.08 -0.29 8.76
N GLU A 43 -17.35 -0.46 8.40
CA GLU A 43 -18.32 -1.12 9.28
C GLU A 43 -17.89 -2.55 9.64
N SER A 44 -17.27 -3.29 8.70
CA SER A 44 -16.73 -4.63 8.99
C SER A 44 -15.67 -4.63 10.09
N VAL A 45 -14.83 -3.60 10.18
CA VAL A 45 -13.86 -3.46 11.27
C VAL A 45 -14.53 -2.98 12.54
N ASN A 46 -15.45 -2.01 12.44
CA ASN A 46 -16.19 -1.51 13.61
C ASN A 46 -17.01 -2.60 14.29
N ASP A 47 -17.59 -3.54 13.52
CA ASP A 47 -18.30 -4.68 14.07
C ASP A 47 -17.39 -5.61 14.88
N GLU A 48 -16.17 -5.85 14.40
CA GLU A 48 -15.15 -6.57 15.18
C GLU A 48 -14.78 -5.79 16.45
N ILE A 49 -14.56 -4.47 16.37
CA ILE A 49 -14.29 -3.62 17.55
C ILE A 49 -15.46 -3.67 18.56
N ARG A 50 -16.72 -3.64 18.09
CA ARG A 50 -17.90 -3.68 18.97
C ARG A 50 -18.04 -5.03 19.67
N LYS A 51 -17.72 -6.14 19.00
CA LYS A 51 -17.63 -7.47 19.63
C LYS A 51 -16.61 -7.48 20.78
N GLU A 52 -15.53 -6.69 20.68
CA GLU A 52 -14.53 -6.51 21.75
C GLU A 52 -15.15 -5.83 22.96
N ASN A 53 -15.81 -4.69 22.75
CA ASN A 53 -16.39 -3.87 23.82
C ASN A 53 -17.61 -4.52 24.50
N GLY A 54 -18.29 -5.45 23.83
CA GLY A 54 -19.43 -6.21 24.37
C GLY A 54 -19.04 -7.42 25.23
N GLY A 55 -17.77 -7.82 25.23
CA GLY A 55 -17.24 -8.92 26.05
C GLY A 55 -16.32 -8.39 27.15
N LYS A 56 -16.52 -8.81 28.40
CA LYS A 56 -15.58 -8.54 29.52
C LYS A 56 -14.26 -9.29 29.35
N ILE A 57 -13.54 -9.08 28.25
CA ILE A 57 -12.22 -9.65 28.02
C ILE A 57 -11.22 -8.60 28.50
N PRO A 58 -10.45 -8.85 29.57
CA PRO A 58 -9.46 -7.89 30.02
C PRO A 58 -8.36 -7.80 28.97
N VAL A 59 -8.33 -6.69 28.23
CA VAL A 59 -7.18 -6.36 27.39
C VAL A 59 -5.99 -6.18 28.33
N LYS A 60 -5.01 -7.08 28.26
CA LYS A 60 -3.79 -6.99 29.07
C LYS A 60 -2.78 -6.11 28.34
N GLY A 61 -2.23 -5.14 29.05
CA GLY A 61 -1.03 -4.40 28.66
C GLY A 61 0.12 -4.70 29.60
N CYS A 62 1.25 -4.03 29.40
CA CYS A 62 2.37 -4.18 30.34
C CYS A 62 2.03 -3.56 31.70
N HIS A 63 2.66 -4.08 32.76
CA HIS A 63 2.58 -3.56 34.12
C HIS A 63 3.82 -2.75 34.51
N CYS A 64 4.54 -2.20 33.53
CA CYS A 64 5.79 -1.49 33.78
C CYS A 64 5.58 -0.17 34.52
N GLU A 65 6.53 0.15 35.39
CA GLU A 65 6.62 1.40 36.15
C GLU A 65 7.76 2.27 35.61
N PHE A 66 7.74 3.57 35.93
CA PHE A 66 8.79 4.48 35.52
C PHE A 66 10.10 4.18 36.24
N ASP A 67 11.17 3.95 35.49
CA ASP A 67 12.52 3.77 36.01
C ASP A 67 13.27 5.10 36.02
N GLU A 68 13.55 5.62 37.21
CA GLU A 68 14.27 6.89 37.39
C GLU A 68 15.74 6.83 36.95
N LYS A 69 16.37 5.65 36.94
CA LYS A 69 17.79 5.51 36.54
C LYS A 69 17.93 5.62 35.02
N THR A 70 17.04 4.96 34.29
CA THR A 70 17.07 4.98 32.82
C THR A 70 16.22 6.09 32.22
N GLN A 71 15.37 6.75 33.03
CA GLN A 71 14.40 7.76 32.59
C GLN A 71 13.41 7.21 31.54
N THR A 72 13.01 5.94 31.67
CA THR A 72 12.12 5.25 30.73
C THR A 72 10.98 4.54 31.46
N TRP A 73 9.88 4.29 30.77
CA TRP A 73 8.74 3.53 31.32
C TRP A 73 8.85 2.03 31.08
N CYS A 74 9.42 1.61 29.95
CA CYS A 74 9.47 0.21 29.55
C CYS A 74 10.92 -0.17 29.27
N GLY A 75 11.36 -1.26 29.90
CA GLY A 75 12.65 -1.88 29.65
C GLY A 75 12.52 -3.25 28.95
N PRO A 76 13.60 -4.05 28.92
CA PRO A 76 13.63 -5.37 28.29
C PRO A 76 12.58 -6.35 28.82
N ASP A 77 12.22 -6.25 30.11
CA ASP A 77 11.21 -7.11 30.74
C ASP A 77 9.76 -6.69 30.43
N CYS A 78 9.57 -5.69 29.57
CA CYS A 78 8.24 -5.26 29.17
C CYS A 78 7.51 -6.39 28.41
N GLU A 79 6.28 -6.67 28.83
CA GLU A 79 5.39 -7.63 28.18
C GLU A 79 5.09 -7.34 26.70
N CYS A 80 5.19 -6.08 26.29
CA CYS A 80 5.04 -5.66 24.90
C CYS A 80 6.34 -5.85 24.12
N GLU A 81 7.49 -5.59 24.76
CA GLU A 81 8.83 -5.82 24.18
C GLU A 81 9.04 -7.30 23.89
N SER A 82 8.91 -8.14 24.92
CA SER A 82 9.10 -9.60 24.85
C SER A 82 8.20 -10.34 23.87
N ARG A 83 7.14 -9.69 23.37
CA ARG A 83 6.20 -10.25 22.39
C ARG A 83 6.31 -9.61 21.01
N SER A 84 7.17 -8.61 20.85
CA SER A 84 7.49 -8.07 19.53
C SER A 84 8.54 -8.93 18.85
N ALA A 85 8.48 -9.02 17.53
CA ALA A 85 9.54 -9.65 16.75
C ALA A 85 10.74 -8.69 16.58
N ILE A 86 10.48 -7.37 16.62
CA ILE A 86 11.50 -6.32 16.49
C ILE A 86 11.56 -5.40 17.70
N SER A 87 12.73 -4.79 17.89
CA SER A 87 13.02 -3.83 18.93
C SER A 87 13.43 -2.47 18.36
N PHE A 88 13.17 -1.41 19.11
CA PHE A 88 13.66 -0.06 18.79
C PHE A 88 14.70 0.40 19.81
N ASP A 89 15.79 0.96 19.31
CA ASP A 89 16.81 1.60 20.14
C ASP A 89 16.27 2.92 20.75
N PRO A 90 16.98 3.50 21.75
CA PRO A 90 16.57 4.78 22.36
C PRO A 90 16.53 5.99 21.40
N LYS A 91 17.03 5.86 20.17
CA LYS A 91 16.95 6.87 19.11
C LYS A 91 15.79 6.59 18.14
N ASN A 92 14.88 5.68 18.50
CA ASN A 92 13.78 5.18 17.69
C ASN A 92 14.26 4.63 16.34
N ARG A 93 15.27 3.75 16.37
CA ARG A 93 15.69 2.98 15.19
C ARG A 93 15.48 1.50 15.43
N ILE A 94 15.01 0.79 14.42
CA ILE A 94 14.99 -0.68 14.41
C ILE A 94 16.41 -1.19 14.71
N VAL A 95 16.51 -2.18 15.60
CA VAL A 95 17.77 -2.81 16.00
C VAL A 95 18.18 -3.90 15.02
N GLU A 96 17.20 -4.65 14.53
CA GLU A 96 17.33 -5.73 13.56
C GLU A 96 17.72 -5.19 12.18
N ASN A 97 18.21 -6.08 11.31
CA ASN A 97 18.55 -5.70 9.93
C ASN A 97 17.26 -5.62 9.07
N PRO A 98 16.85 -4.41 8.62
CA PRO A 98 15.62 -4.23 7.85
C PRO A 98 15.59 -4.94 6.49
N LEU A 99 16.76 -5.38 6.01
CA LEU A 99 16.93 -6.05 4.71
C LEU A 99 17.14 -7.56 4.85
N SER A 100 17.02 -8.12 6.06
CA SER A 100 17.08 -9.58 6.24
C SER A 100 15.80 -10.23 5.71
N TYR A 101 15.91 -11.44 5.17
CA TYR A 101 14.76 -12.16 4.59
C TYR A 101 13.70 -12.50 5.65
N ASP A 102 14.12 -12.78 6.88
CA ASP A 102 13.22 -13.13 7.99
C ASP A 102 12.41 -11.92 8.49
N PHE A 103 12.81 -10.70 8.11
CA PHE A 103 12.19 -9.45 8.55
C PHE A 103 10.74 -9.28 8.07
N TYR A 104 10.36 -9.88 6.94
CA TYR A 104 9.03 -9.68 6.34
C TYR A 104 7.87 -10.23 7.18
N GLU A 105 8.14 -11.10 8.16
CA GLU A 105 7.15 -11.61 9.10
C GLU A 105 7.22 -10.93 10.48
N GLU A 106 8.06 -9.90 10.63
CA GLU A 106 8.29 -9.24 11.90
C GLU A 106 7.26 -8.14 12.18
N PHE A 107 6.77 -8.11 13.42
CA PHE A 107 5.82 -7.11 13.91
C PHE A 107 6.29 -6.49 15.22
N TYR A 108 5.75 -5.29 15.49
CA TYR A 108 6.04 -4.51 16.69
C TYR A 108 4.78 -4.25 17.51
N ILE A 109 4.82 -4.50 18.82
CA ILE A 109 3.70 -4.23 19.74
C ILE A 109 3.94 -2.92 20.50
N GLU A 110 3.31 -1.84 20.07
CA GLU A 110 3.28 -0.60 20.85
C GLU A 110 2.56 -0.77 22.19
N CYS A 111 3.05 -0.05 23.20
CA CYS A 111 2.32 0.09 24.46
C CYS A 111 1.04 0.93 24.26
N GLY A 112 -0.11 0.26 24.27
CA GLY A 112 -1.43 0.88 24.12
C GLY A 112 -2.03 1.49 25.38
N LEU A 113 -3.33 1.77 25.32
CA LEU A 113 -4.14 2.37 26.40
C LEU A 113 -4.34 1.45 27.61
N HIS A 114 -4.16 0.14 27.44
CA HIS A 114 -4.31 -0.85 28.51
C HIS A 114 -3.00 -1.15 29.24
N CYS A 115 -1.91 -0.52 28.84
CA CYS A 115 -0.62 -0.63 29.50
C CYS A 115 -0.55 0.36 30.68
N TYR A 116 0.08 -0.05 31.78
CA TYR A 116 0.28 0.81 32.95
C TYR A 116 1.28 1.94 32.68
N CYS A 117 2.19 1.75 31.72
CA CYS A 117 3.10 2.80 31.30
C CYS A 117 2.33 4.02 30.75
N ARG A 118 2.48 5.17 31.42
CA ARG A 118 1.74 6.40 31.09
C ARG A 118 2.56 7.33 30.19
N GLY A 119 1.93 8.40 29.69
CA GLY A 119 2.61 9.55 29.08
C GLY A 119 3.52 9.23 27.88
N LYS A 120 4.76 9.73 27.90
CA LYS A 120 5.79 9.53 26.87
C LYS A 120 6.50 8.18 27.03
N CYS A 121 5.73 7.10 27.00
CA CYS A 121 6.29 5.74 27.00
C CYS A 121 7.20 5.55 25.79
N ASN A 122 8.42 5.08 26.02
CA ASN A 122 9.45 4.86 25.00
C ASN A 122 9.12 3.71 24.02
N ARG A 123 8.04 2.96 24.25
CA ARG A 123 7.52 1.95 23.33
C ARG A 123 6.45 2.47 22.37
N ARG A 124 6.04 3.75 22.46
CA ARG A 124 5.12 4.40 21.51
C ARG A 124 5.97 5.12 20.45
N ILE A 125 6.26 4.43 19.34
CA ILE A 125 7.09 4.94 18.24
C ILE A 125 6.29 5.83 17.28
N LEU A 126 4.96 5.73 17.29
CA LEU A 126 4.00 6.54 16.53
C LEU A 126 2.99 7.31 17.45
N PRO A 127 3.44 8.11 18.44
CA PRO A 127 2.57 8.68 19.48
C PRO A 127 1.84 9.98 19.10
N GLY A 128 1.81 10.38 17.83
CA GLY A 128 1.33 11.70 17.40
C GLY A 128 1.12 11.80 15.89
N PRO A 129 1.32 12.99 15.27
CA PRO A 129 1.20 13.13 13.82
C PRO A 129 1.99 12.04 13.10
N HIS A 130 1.35 11.43 12.12
CA HIS A 130 1.83 10.17 11.55
C HIS A 130 2.89 10.39 10.48
N ALA A 131 3.20 11.62 10.10
CA ALA A 131 4.48 11.98 9.51
C ALA A 131 5.45 12.46 10.62
N LEU A 132 6.50 11.66 10.87
CA LEU A 132 7.49 11.92 11.91
C LEU A 132 8.70 12.72 11.40
N LYS A 133 8.82 12.85 10.08
CA LYS A 133 9.91 13.56 9.40
C LYS A 133 9.36 14.74 8.61
N LYS A 134 10.21 15.72 8.32
CA LYS A 134 9.87 16.82 7.43
C LYS A 134 9.84 16.31 5.98
N LEU A 135 8.65 16.37 5.37
CA LEU A 135 8.38 15.86 4.02
C LEU A 135 7.72 16.94 3.16
N HIS A 136 7.86 16.82 1.85
CA HIS A 136 7.05 17.57 0.89
C HIS A 136 6.67 16.69 -0.31
N LEU A 137 5.66 17.10 -1.05
CA LEU A 137 5.30 16.48 -2.33
C LEU A 137 5.99 17.21 -3.48
N GLU A 138 6.57 16.44 -4.39
CA GLU A 138 7.08 16.93 -5.67
C GLU A 138 6.41 16.20 -6.83
N TYR A 139 6.01 16.92 -7.88
CA TYR A 139 5.41 16.34 -9.07
C TYR A 139 6.48 15.89 -10.08
N PHE A 140 6.51 14.60 -10.38
CA PHE A 140 7.30 13.98 -11.43
C PHE A 140 6.44 13.80 -12.70
N ARG A 141 7.01 14.07 -13.88
CA ARG A 141 6.24 14.06 -15.15
C ARG A 141 5.64 12.70 -15.51
N ASP A 142 6.31 11.63 -15.13
CA ASP A 142 6.06 10.26 -15.55
C ASP A 142 5.32 9.42 -14.51
N LYS A 143 5.55 9.70 -13.21
CA LYS A 143 4.95 8.97 -12.09
C LYS A 143 4.02 9.80 -11.19
N GLY A 144 3.81 11.08 -11.51
CA GLY A 144 2.93 11.96 -10.74
C GLY A 144 3.58 12.44 -9.44
N TYR A 145 2.79 12.65 -8.39
CA TYR A 145 3.35 13.11 -7.11
C TYR A 145 4.15 12.02 -6.42
N GLY A 146 5.35 12.38 -5.94
CA GLY A 146 6.16 11.58 -5.03
C GLY A 146 6.43 12.34 -3.73
N VAL A 147 6.87 11.61 -2.70
CA VAL A 147 7.24 12.19 -1.41
C VAL A 147 8.74 12.37 -1.33
N ILE A 148 9.19 13.57 -0.99
CA ILE A 148 10.60 13.90 -0.79
C ILE A 148 10.85 14.16 0.70
N VAL A 149 12.00 13.71 1.19
CA VAL A 149 12.44 14.01 2.57
C VAL A 149 13.32 15.25 2.63
N ASP A 150 13.02 16.19 3.53
CA ASP A 150 13.71 17.48 3.68
C ASP A 150 14.87 17.45 4.70
N GLN A 151 15.16 16.28 5.26
CA GLN A 151 16.14 16.11 6.34
C GLN A 151 16.89 14.77 6.19
N PRO A 152 18.10 14.64 6.75
CA PRO A 152 18.77 13.35 6.78
C PRO A 152 17.96 12.36 7.64
N VAL A 153 17.91 11.11 7.19
CA VAL A 153 17.30 10.00 7.91
C VAL A 153 18.30 8.87 8.00
N SER A 154 18.51 8.35 9.21
CA SER A 154 19.33 7.16 9.40
C SER A 154 18.51 5.89 9.19
N THR A 155 19.19 4.83 8.78
CA THR A 155 18.67 3.46 8.74
C THR A 155 17.94 3.10 10.03
N GLY A 156 16.80 2.40 9.90
CA GLY A 156 15.94 1.96 10.99
C GLY A 156 14.96 3.02 11.51
N MET A 157 15.05 4.28 11.09
CA MET A 157 14.15 5.34 11.57
C MET A 157 12.76 5.26 10.92
N PRO A 158 11.67 5.30 11.70
CA PRO A 158 10.33 5.51 11.19
C PRO A 158 10.19 6.85 10.48
N ILE A 159 9.54 6.83 9.32
CA ILE A 159 9.22 8.02 8.51
C ILE A 159 7.80 8.48 8.80
N CYS A 160 6.85 7.59 8.52
CA CYS A 160 5.44 7.85 8.66
C CYS A 160 4.64 6.55 8.73
N GLU A 161 3.35 6.66 9.04
CA GLU A 161 2.42 5.53 8.94
C GLU A 161 1.69 5.56 7.60
N TYR A 162 1.39 4.38 7.06
CA TYR A 162 0.53 4.25 5.89
C TYR A 162 -0.95 4.32 6.31
N ARG A 163 -1.63 5.43 5.98
CA ARG A 163 -3.00 5.71 6.45
C ARG A 163 -4.02 5.68 5.32
N GLY A 164 -5.19 5.12 5.64
CA GLY A 164 -6.37 5.08 4.79
C GLY A 164 -7.54 4.43 5.51
N LEU A 165 -8.61 4.13 4.78
CA LEU A 165 -9.74 3.34 5.26
C LEU A 165 -9.30 1.89 5.48
N VAL A 166 -9.31 1.44 6.72
CA VAL A 166 -9.02 0.06 7.08
C VAL A 166 -10.30 -0.76 7.00
N SER A 167 -10.26 -1.86 6.27
CA SER A 167 -11.39 -2.77 6.11
C SER A 167 -10.97 -4.24 6.18
N ILE A 168 -11.90 -5.10 6.60
CA ILE A 168 -11.77 -6.56 6.48
C ILE A 168 -12.56 -7.00 5.25
N ARG A 169 -11.93 -7.78 4.36
CA ARG A 169 -12.54 -8.32 3.14
C ARG A 169 -12.23 -9.79 2.95
N GLU A 170 -12.99 -10.44 2.08
CA GLU A 170 -12.62 -11.74 1.53
C GLU A 170 -11.56 -11.58 0.43
N LYS A 171 -10.73 -12.61 0.26
CA LYS A 171 -9.59 -12.60 -0.67
C LYS A 171 -9.98 -12.27 -2.13
N ASP A 172 -11.18 -12.67 -2.55
CA ASP A 172 -11.65 -12.49 -3.93
C ASP A 172 -12.12 -11.06 -4.24
N MET A 173 -12.23 -10.20 -3.21
CA MET A 173 -12.62 -8.79 -3.35
C MET A 173 -11.43 -7.83 -3.22
N LEU A 174 -10.21 -8.36 -3.18
CA LEU A 174 -9.00 -7.57 -2.99
C LEU A 174 -8.66 -6.79 -4.26
N ASN A 175 -8.57 -5.47 -4.14
CA ASN A 175 -8.02 -4.62 -5.20
C ASN A 175 -6.48 -4.60 -5.07
N PRO A 176 -5.73 -4.92 -6.13
CA PRO A 176 -4.27 -4.87 -6.12
C PRO A 176 -3.69 -3.49 -5.80
N SER A 177 -4.47 -2.41 -5.93
CA SER A 177 -3.99 -1.06 -5.61
C SER A 177 -4.01 -0.72 -4.12
N HIS A 178 -4.56 -1.57 -3.26
CA HIS A 178 -4.64 -1.32 -1.83
C HIS A 178 -3.47 -1.98 -1.09
N TYR A 179 -3.06 -1.40 0.04
CA TYR A 179 -2.15 -2.10 0.94
C TYR A 179 -2.91 -3.25 1.62
N GLN A 180 -2.30 -4.43 1.67
CA GLN A 180 -2.92 -5.65 2.18
C GLN A 180 -2.05 -6.21 3.31
N GLU A 181 -2.70 -6.60 4.41
CA GLU A 181 -2.05 -7.25 5.54
C GLU A 181 -2.85 -8.48 5.97
N ASP A 182 -2.20 -9.64 6.02
CA ASP A 182 -2.82 -10.88 6.44
C ASP A 182 -2.51 -11.16 7.90
N LEU A 183 -3.53 -11.34 8.72
CA LEU A 183 -3.36 -11.77 10.11
C LEU A 183 -3.96 -13.16 10.33
N LEU A 184 -3.18 -14.05 10.93
CA LEU A 184 -3.65 -15.38 11.33
C LEU A 184 -4.10 -15.37 12.79
N VAL A 185 -5.38 -15.68 13.03
CA VAL A 185 -5.98 -15.81 14.37
C VAL A 185 -6.73 -17.13 14.45
N ASP A 186 -6.38 -18.01 15.40
CA ASP A 186 -7.03 -19.32 15.60
C ASP A 186 -7.19 -20.14 14.31
N ASN A 187 -6.12 -20.21 13.49
CA ASN A 187 -6.10 -20.85 12.16
C ASN A 187 -7.07 -20.25 11.12
N LYS A 188 -7.64 -19.07 11.40
CA LYS A 188 -8.40 -18.27 10.44
C LYS A 188 -7.57 -17.10 9.96
N ARG A 189 -7.45 -16.97 8.65
CA ARG A 189 -6.77 -15.84 8.01
C ARG A 189 -7.76 -14.69 7.86
N ILE A 190 -7.38 -13.51 8.33
CA ILE A 190 -8.15 -12.29 8.26
C ILE A 190 -7.37 -11.33 7.38
N HIS A 191 -7.99 -10.91 6.28
CA HIS A 191 -7.38 -10.02 5.29
C HIS A 191 -7.76 -8.58 5.61
N PHE A 192 -6.81 -7.82 6.15
CA PHE A 192 -6.94 -6.38 6.32
C PHE A 192 -6.50 -5.68 5.06
N ILE A 193 -7.24 -4.62 4.72
CA ILE A 193 -6.92 -3.73 3.61
C ILE A 193 -6.86 -2.31 4.14
N ILE A 194 -5.85 -1.56 3.73
CA ILE A 194 -5.79 -0.11 3.90
C ILE A 194 -5.94 0.56 2.54
N ASP A 195 -7.10 1.17 2.30
CA ASP A 195 -7.41 1.93 1.08
C ASP A 195 -7.24 3.43 1.33
N ALA A 196 -6.25 4.03 0.66
CA ALA A 196 -5.93 5.46 0.78
C ALA A 196 -6.51 6.31 -0.38
N ALA A 197 -7.41 5.77 -1.21
CA ALA A 197 -7.92 6.45 -2.40
C ALA A 197 -8.68 7.74 -2.04
N GLU A 198 -9.73 7.63 -1.23
CA GLU A 198 -10.61 8.75 -0.86
C GLU A 198 -10.15 9.51 0.40
N SER A 199 -9.57 8.78 1.37
CA SER A 199 -9.08 9.32 2.64
C SER A 199 -7.74 8.68 2.98
N GLY A 200 -6.75 9.48 3.37
CA GLY A 200 -5.40 8.99 3.69
C GLY A 200 -4.48 10.12 4.14
N ASN A 201 -3.21 9.83 4.38
CA ASN A 201 -2.19 10.86 4.70
C ASN A 201 -1.18 11.00 3.55
N VAL A 202 -0.04 11.65 3.83
CA VAL A 202 1.06 11.81 2.85
C VAL A 202 1.60 10.49 2.28
N SER A 203 1.46 9.36 2.98
CA SER A 203 2.04 8.07 2.56
C SER A 203 1.48 7.56 1.24
N ARG A 204 0.25 7.94 0.88
CA ARG A 204 -0.42 7.53 -0.37
C ARG A 204 0.30 8.02 -1.63
N PHE A 205 1.21 8.99 -1.49
CA PHE A 205 2.03 9.54 -2.57
C PHE A 205 3.44 8.92 -2.62
N ILE A 206 3.78 8.00 -1.73
CA ILE A 206 5.10 7.35 -1.73
C ILE A 206 5.11 6.36 -2.88
N ASN A 207 5.96 6.62 -3.88
CA ASN A 207 6.03 5.82 -5.11
C ASN A 207 6.74 4.48 -4.88
N HIS A 208 6.64 3.61 -5.88
CA HIS A 208 7.39 2.37 -5.95
C HIS A 208 8.85 2.57 -6.39
N SER A 209 9.76 1.77 -5.82
CA SER A 209 11.05 1.47 -6.44
C SER A 209 11.45 0.01 -6.22
N CYS A 210 12.06 -0.63 -7.22
CA CYS A 210 12.65 -1.98 -7.09
C CYS A 210 13.93 -1.98 -6.22
N ALA A 211 14.50 -0.80 -5.95
CA ALA A 211 15.55 -0.59 -4.97
C ALA A 211 15.07 0.39 -3.89
N ALA A 212 13.86 0.15 -3.36
CA ALA A 212 13.21 0.95 -2.33
C ALA A 212 14.11 1.32 -1.15
N ASN A 213 13.93 2.54 -0.63
CA ASN A 213 14.62 3.03 0.57
C ASN A 213 13.79 2.93 1.85
N LEU A 214 12.53 2.48 1.73
CA LEU A 214 11.65 2.18 2.84
C LEU A 214 11.23 0.70 2.84
N ILE A 215 11.01 0.19 4.04
CA ILE A 215 10.32 -1.07 4.33
C ILE A 215 9.05 -0.78 5.12
N GLN A 216 8.12 -1.73 5.10
CA GLN A 216 6.88 -1.70 5.85
C GLN A 216 7.02 -2.60 7.09
N ILE A 217 6.55 -2.13 8.24
CA ILE A 217 6.45 -2.93 9.46
C ILE A 217 5.03 -2.92 9.96
N CYS A 218 4.56 -4.08 10.42
CA CYS A 218 3.27 -4.20 11.07
C CYS A 218 3.39 -3.80 12.55
N VAL A 219 2.54 -2.87 12.98
CA VAL A 219 2.50 -2.31 14.33
C VAL A 219 1.14 -2.57 14.95
N TYR A 220 1.13 -3.10 16.17
CA TYR A 220 -0.09 -3.33 16.94
C TYR A 220 -0.08 -2.51 18.23
N SER A 221 -1.17 -1.83 18.55
CA SER A 221 -1.31 -1.09 19.81
C SER A 221 -1.73 -1.97 21.00
N SER A 222 -1.67 -3.29 20.86
CA SER A 222 -2.03 -4.26 21.89
C SER A 222 -1.49 -5.65 21.58
N ILE A 223 -1.39 -6.49 22.59
CA ILE A 223 -0.85 -7.85 22.47
C ILE A 223 -1.83 -8.76 21.66
N PRO A 224 -1.42 -9.31 20.50
CA PRO A 224 -2.26 -10.14 19.63
C PRO A 224 -2.79 -11.42 20.28
N SER A 225 -1.99 -12.10 21.09
CA SER A 225 -2.23 -13.45 21.62
C SER A 225 -3.21 -13.55 22.79
N LEU A 226 -3.88 -12.45 23.15
CA LEU A 226 -4.78 -12.39 24.31
C LEU A 226 -6.19 -11.90 23.95
N ARG A 227 -6.50 -11.79 22.65
CA ARG A 227 -7.80 -11.32 22.16
C ARG A 227 -8.60 -12.47 21.53
N LYS A 228 -9.93 -12.38 21.58
CA LYS A 228 -10.83 -13.16 20.71
C LYS A 228 -11.02 -12.56 19.31
N ILE A 229 -10.46 -11.37 19.08
CA ILE A 229 -10.57 -10.59 17.85
C ILE A 229 -9.15 -10.23 17.39
N PRO A 230 -8.85 -10.29 16.08
CA PRO A 230 -7.57 -9.83 15.54
C PRO A 230 -7.21 -8.41 16.00
N PRO A 231 -6.00 -8.14 16.52
CA PRO A 231 -5.52 -6.77 16.61
C PRO A 231 -5.52 -6.13 15.21
N ILE A 232 -6.02 -4.89 15.13
CA ILE A 232 -6.04 -4.15 13.87
C ILE A 232 -4.60 -3.73 13.55
N PRO A 233 -4.04 -4.15 12.40
CA PRO A 233 -2.69 -3.79 12.02
C PRO A 233 -2.60 -2.30 11.67
N ARG A 234 -1.48 -1.70 12.04
CA ARG A 234 -1.02 -0.41 11.56
C ARG A 234 0.28 -0.63 10.79
N VAL A 235 0.56 0.20 9.80
CA VAL A 235 1.71 -0.03 8.91
C VAL A 235 2.66 1.15 9.05
N ALA A 236 3.79 0.95 9.69
CA ALA A 236 4.84 1.96 9.73
C ALA A 236 5.78 1.80 8.54
N LEU A 237 6.15 2.92 7.92
CA LEU A 237 7.16 2.99 6.89
C LEU A 237 8.49 3.42 7.52
N VAL A 238 9.51 2.59 7.37
CA VAL A 238 10.80 2.72 8.05
C VAL A 238 11.94 2.74 7.03
N ALA A 239 12.93 3.59 7.26
CA ALA A 239 14.11 3.65 6.39
C ALA A 239 14.93 2.36 6.48
N CYS A 240 15.17 1.69 5.36
CA CYS A 240 16.02 0.48 5.30
C CYS A 240 17.50 0.78 5.02
N ARG A 241 17.83 2.05 4.79
CA ARG A 241 19.17 2.58 4.57
C ARG A 241 19.22 4.06 4.96
N ASP A 242 20.40 4.66 5.00
CA ASP A 242 20.53 6.09 5.22
C ASP A 242 20.01 6.87 4.00
N ILE A 243 19.18 7.89 4.25
CA ILE A 243 18.51 8.69 3.23
C ILE A 243 18.96 10.15 3.36
N ARG A 244 19.40 10.74 2.24
CA ARG A 244 19.83 12.15 2.18
C ARG A 244 18.64 13.08 1.96
N PRO A 245 18.70 14.33 2.44
CA PRO A 245 17.71 15.35 2.07
C PRO A 245 17.59 15.48 0.54
N GLY A 246 16.37 15.71 0.05
CA GLY A 246 16.08 15.80 -1.38
C GLY A 246 15.93 14.44 -2.07
N THR A 247 16.01 13.33 -1.34
CA THR A 247 15.77 11.99 -1.89
C THR A 247 14.27 11.70 -1.87
N GLU A 248 13.76 11.12 -2.96
CA GLU A 248 12.41 10.58 -3.00
C GLU A 248 12.31 9.32 -2.15
N LEU A 249 11.27 9.26 -1.33
CA LEU A 249 10.91 8.09 -0.55
C LEU A 249 10.15 7.09 -1.41
N THR A 250 10.52 5.81 -1.31
CA THR A 250 9.92 4.74 -2.08
C THR A 250 9.86 3.43 -1.28
N PHE A 251 8.82 2.63 -1.49
CA PHE A 251 8.71 1.27 -0.95
C PHE A 251 8.38 0.26 -2.07
N ASP A 252 8.59 -1.02 -1.83
CA ASP A 252 8.24 -2.05 -2.82
C ASP A 252 6.73 -2.33 -2.79
N TYR A 253 6.07 -2.20 -3.93
CA TYR A 253 4.63 -2.42 -4.08
C TYR A 253 4.29 -3.89 -4.31
N GLY A 254 5.30 -4.74 -4.56
CA GLY A 254 5.12 -6.11 -5.00
C GLY A 254 4.90 -6.22 -6.51
N SER A 255 5.26 -7.37 -7.06
CA SER A 255 5.16 -7.64 -8.50
C SER A 255 3.71 -7.73 -9.00
N GLU A 256 2.84 -8.20 -8.12
CA GLU A 256 1.40 -8.40 -8.29
C GLU A 256 0.70 -7.09 -8.59
N TYR A 257 1.07 -5.99 -7.91
CA TYR A 257 0.55 -4.65 -8.17
C TYR A 257 0.67 -4.25 -9.64
N PHE A 258 1.85 -4.50 -10.23
CA PHE A 258 2.11 -4.15 -11.63
C PHE A 258 1.46 -5.12 -12.59
N LYS A 259 1.54 -6.43 -12.28
CA LYS A 259 0.98 -7.50 -13.12
C LYS A 259 -0.55 -7.39 -13.23
N ASP A 260 -1.24 -7.28 -12.10
CA ASP A 260 -2.70 -7.33 -12.03
C ASP A 260 -3.34 -6.05 -12.58
N ARG A 261 -2.63 -4.92 -12.49
CA ARG A 261 -3.07 -3.63 -13.05
C ARG A 261 -2.56 -3.39 -14.47
N ASN A 262 -1.79 -4.33 -15.02
CA ASN A 262 -1.17 -4.20 -16.34
C ASN A 262 -0.37 -2.89 -16.48
N LEU A 263 0.40 -2.55 -15.44
CA LEU A 263 1.20 -1.33 -15.35
C LEU A 263 2.68 -1.63 -15.58
N ARG A 264 3.38 -0.64 -16.15
CA ARG A 264 4.83 -0.63 -16.25
C ARG A 264 5.45 0.01 -15.01
N CYS A 265 6.55 -0.55 -14.53
CA CYS A 265 7.36 0.08 -13.49
C CYS A 265 8.19 1.24 -14.07
N LEU A 266 8.18 2.40 -13.38
CA LEU A 266 8.90 3.63 -13.75
C LEU A 266 9.91 4.02 -12.67
N CYS A 267 10.51 3.04 -11.97
CA CYS A 267 11.53 3.30 -10.94
C CYS A 267 12.92 3.58 -11.53
N TYR A 268 13.18 3.12 -12.76
CA TYR A 268 14.47 3.22 -13.47
C TYR A 268 15.66 2.56 -12.79
N GLU A 269 15.43 1.73 -11.78
CA GLU A 269 16.48 0.96 -11.13
C GLU A 269 17.01 -0.15 -12.06
N LEU A 270 18.31 -0.40 -12.00
CA LEU A 270 18.96 -1.46 -12.80
C LEU A 270 18.45 -2.86 -12.44
N CYS A 271 17.98 -3.07 -11.20
CA CYS A 271 17.42 -4.32 -10.72
C CYS A 271 15.93 -4.51 -11.07
N CYS A 272 15.32 -3.61 -11.85
CA CYS A 272 13.89 -3.66 -12.14
C CYS A 272 13.53 -4.89 -12.99
N PHE A 273 12.67 -5.76 -12.45
CA PHE A 273 12.18 -6.99 -13.11
C PHE A 273 11.04 -6.76 -14.12
N ASN A 274 10.55 -5.52 -14.25
CA ASN A 274 9.56 -5.12 -15.27
C ASN A 274 10.06 -3.89 -16.06
N PRO A 275 11.20 -4.01 -16.77
CA PRO A 275 11.83 -2.88 -17.42
C PRO A 275 11.03 -2.40 -18.63
N ALA A 276 11.33 -1.17 -19.04
CA ALA A 276 10.76 -0.49 -20.20
C ALA A 276 10.68 -1.34 -21.48
N ASP A 277 11.72 -2.13 -21.70
CA ASP A 277 12.03 -2.76 -22.98
C ASP A 277 11.24 -4.08 -23.16
N ASP A 278 10.99 -4.81 -22.08
CA ASP A 278 10.17 -6.04 -22.09
C ASP A 278 8.68 -5.74 -22.35
N TRP A 279 8.18 -4.61 -21.85
CA TRP A 279 6.82 -4.15 -22.15
C TRP A 279 6.64 -3.68 -23.60
N ALA A 280 7.65 -3.01 -24.17
CA ALA A 280 7.62 -2.60 -25.57
C ALA A 280 7.55 -3.81 -26.51
N LEU A 281 8.27 -4.88 -26.19
CA LEU A 281 8.21 -6.16 -26.91
C LEU A 281 6.85 -6.85 -26.72
N LYS A 282 6.33 -6.94 -25.48
CA LYS A 282 5.00 -7.55 -25.21
C LYS A 282 3.85 -6.79 -25.85
N THR A 283 3.85 -5.46 -25.84
CA THR A 283 2.78 -4.65 -26.46
C THR A 283 2.85 -4.67 -27.98
N LYS A 284 4.05 -4.72 -28.56
CA LYS A 284 4.21 -4.93 -29.99
C LYS A 284 3.65 -6.28 -30.41
N ASN A 285 4.01 -7.36 -29.70
CA ASN A 285 3.50 -8.70 -29.94
C ASN A 285 1.98 -8.77 -29.74
N LEU A 286 1.41 -8.20 -28.67
CA LEU A 286 -0.04 -8.17 -28.43
C LEU A 286 -0.80 -7.41 -29.52
N ARG A 287 -0.28 -6.28 -30.00
CA ARG A 287 -0.87 -5.53 -31.12
C ARG A 287 -0.77 -6.30 -32.43
N GLU A 288 0.34 -6.99 -32.67
CA GLU A 288 0.53 -7.86 -33.84
C GLU A 288 -0.44 -9.05 -33.81
N THR A 289 -0.62 -9.71 -32.66
CA THR A 289 -1.58 -10.82 -32.48
C THR A 289 -3.04 -10.35 -32.62
N GLN A 290 -3.38 -9.17 -32.10
CA GLN A 290 -4.71 -8.56 -32.26
C GLN A 290 -4.98 -8.13 -33.70
N ASN A 291 -3.96 -7.68 -34.43
CA ASN A 291 -4.07 -7.35 -35.85
C ASN A 291 -4.16 -8.61 -36.72
N GLN A 292 -3.45 -9.68 -36.38
CA GLN A 292 -3.56 -10.97 -37.06
C GLN A 292 -4.94 -11.62 -36.84
N THR A 293 -5.47 -11.60 -35.61
CA THR A 293 -6.84 -12.10 -35.33
C THR A 293 -7.92 -11.29 -36.03
N ARG A 294 -7.80 -9.95 -36.10
CA ARG A 294 -8.70 -9.09 -36.89
C ARG A 294 -8.59 -9.34 -38.39
N SER A 295 -7.38 -9.61 -38.90
CA SER A 295 -7.16 -9.91 -40.32
C SER A 295 -7.73 -11.29 -40.69
N ASN A 296 -7.50 -12.31 -39.86
CA ASN A 296 -8.05 -13.65 -40.03
C ASN A 296 -9.59 -13.67 -39.94
N LYS A 297 -10.18 -12.86 -39.05
CA LYS A 297 -11.64 -12.70 -38.99
C LYS A 297 -12.21 -12.07 -40.25
N LYS A 298 -11.57 -11.02 -40.79
CA LYS A 298 -11.95 -10.39 -42.07
C LYS A 298 -11.67 -11.25 -43.31
N PHE A 299 -10.74 -12.21 -43.22
CA PHE A 299 -10.48 -13.19 -44.28
C PHE A 299 -11.57 -14.26 -44.27
N ASN A 300 -11.89 -14.82 -43.10
CA ASN A 300 -12.95 -15.81 -42.95
C ASN A 300 -14.34 -15.26 -43.27
N GLU A 301 -14.65 -14.02 -42.92
CA GLU A 301 -15.92 -13.37 -43.29
C GLU A 301 -16.06 -13.16 -44.81
N ARG A 302 -14.96 -12.85 -45.52
CA ARG A 302 -14.96 -12.75 -46.99
C ARG A 302 -15.09 -14.11 -47.68
N HIS A 303 -14.45 -15.14 -47.14
CA HIS A 303 -14.59 -16.50 -47.66
C HIS A 303 -15.98 -17.08 -47.42
N PHE A 304 -16.64 -16.71 -46.31
CA PHE A 304 -18.02 -17.12 -46.03
C PHE A 304 -19.04 -16.46 -46.96
N ASP A 305 -18.78 -15.21 -47.40
CA ASP A 305 -19.61 -14.49 -48.37
C ASP A 305 -19.45 -15.09 -49.79
N GLU A 306 -18.23 -15.38 -50.21
CA GLU A 306 -17.94 -16.00 -51.52
C GLU A 306 -18.54 -17.42 -51.64
N THR A 307 -18.67 -18.19 -50.55
CA THR A 307 -19.32 -19.51 -50.57
C THR A 307 -20.85 -19.46 -50.63
N LYS A 308 -21.48 -18.34 -50.26
CA LYS A 308 -22.94 -18.17 -50.35
C LYS A 308 -23.41 -17.85 -51.77
N ASP A 309 -22.56 -17.23 -52.58
CA ASP A 309 -22.85 -16.96 -53.99
C ASP A 309 -22.76 -18.21 -54.88
N ILE A 310 -22.17 -19.31 -54.38
CA ILE A 310 -22.05 -20.58 -55.14
C ILE A 310 -23.25 -21.52 -54.89
N GLN A 311 -24.06 -21.30 -53.84
CA GLN A 311 -25.24 -22.14 -53.55
C GLN A 311 -26.55 -21.66 -54.18
N ASN A 312 -26.59 -20.49 -54.83
CA ASN A 312 -27.80 -19.95 -55.48
C ASN A 312 -27.86 -20.18 -57.00
N VAL A 313 -27.14 -21.17 -57.53
CA VAL A 313 -27.12 -21.49 -58.99
C VAL A 313 -27.60 -22.92 -59.31
N ILE A 314 -28.15 -23.69 -58.37
CA ILE A 314 -28.59 -25.09 -58.63
C ILE A 314 -30.01 -25.42 -58.11
N GLU A 315 -30.95 -24.47 -58.11
CA GLU A 315 -32.38 -24.79 -57.93
C GLU A 315 -33.27 -23.96 -58.85
N LEU A 316 -33.20 -24.23 -60.15
CA LEU A 316 -34.25 -23.95 -61.13
C LEU A 316 -34.13 -25.02 -62.22
N ASP A 317 -34.79 -26.16 -62.03
CA ASP A 317 -35.24 -27.08 -63.10
C ASP A 317 -35.92 -28.30 -62.45
N SER A 318 -37.23 -28.20 -62.19
CA SER A 318 -38.22 -29.28 -62.38
C SER A 318 -39.55 -28.90 -61.73
N ASP A 319 -40.46 -28.32 -62.51
CA ASP A 319 -41.91 -28.39 -62.26
C ASP A 319 -42.57 -28.48 -63.65
N ASP A 320 -42.69 -29.71 -64.14
CA ASP A 320 -43.54 -30.08 -65.27
C ASP A 320 -44.71 -30.94 -64.74
N ASP A 321 -45.90 -30.54 -65.19
CA ASP A 321 -47.05 -31.36 -65.57
C ASP A 321 -48.09 -31.87 -64.53
N ASP A 322 -49.29 -31.30 -64.73
CA ASP A 322 -50.57 -31.97 -65.02
C ASP A 322 -51.61 -32.28 -63.91
N ASP A 323 -52.67 -31.46 -63.97
CA ASP A 323 -54.08 -31.76 -64.24
C ASP A 323 -54.95 -32.68 -63.34
N ASP A 324 -56.10 -32.08 -62.98
CA ASP A 324 -57.49 -32.61 -62.89
C ASP A 324 -57.80 -33.91 -62.12
N PHE A 325 -58.38 -33.79 -60.91
CA PHE A 325 -59.84 -33.90 -60.63
C PHE A 325 -60.16 -33.83 -59.13
#